data_AF-A0AAD6RIE1-F1
#
_entry.id   AF-A0AAD6RIE1-F1
#
_cell.length_a   1.000
_cell.length_b   1.000
_cell.length_c   1.000
_cell.angle_alpha   90.00
_cell.angle_beta   90.00
_cell.angle_gamma   90.00
#
_symmetry.space_group_name_H-M   'P 1'
#
loop_
_entity.id
_entity.type
_entity.pdbx_description
1 polymer ?
#
loop_
_entity_poly.entity_id
_entity_poly.type
_entity_poly.pdbx_seq_one_letter_code
_entity_poly.pdbx_strand_id
1 'polypeptide(L)' 'MPFIKRHDRTFKLTDPSPEHCPPGEFIREIPLPNLIPEDAKLEAYRDETGTVLEIIVPRHRVGPEEHISSCMPSPLSLE' A
#
# COMPACT_ATOMS: atom_id res chain seq x y z
N MET A 1 6.55 -4.31 22.10
CA MET A 1 6.45 -4.24 20.62
C MET A 1 7.76 -3.64 20.10
N PRO A 2 8.62 -4.45 19.48
CA PRO A 2 9.92 -3.98 19.03
C PRO A 2 9.76 -2.96 17.89
N PHE A 3 10.66 -1.98 17.84
CA PHE A 3 10.82 -1.10 16.69
C PHE A 3 11.99 -1.60 15.85
N ILE A 4 11.79 -1.70 14.54
CA ILE A 4 12.84 -2.07 13.58
C ILE A 4 13.16 -0.87 12.68
N LYS A 5 14.43 -0.71 12.30
CA LYS A 5 14.86 0.31 11.35
C LYS A 5 15.21 -0.34 10.01
N ARG A 6 14.57 0.08 8.92
CA ARG A 6 14.82 -0.37 7.54
C ARG A 6 14.78 0.83 6.60
N HIS A 7 15.73 0.96 5.68
CA HIS A 7 15.81 2.10 4.74
C HIS A 7 15.64 3.48 5.41
N ASP A 8 16.32 3.68 6.54
CA ASP A 8 16.22 4.90 7.37
C ASP A 8 14.83 5.25 7.91
N ARG A 9 13.90 4.29 7.87
CA ARG A 9 12.57 4.40 8.46
C ARG A 9 12.44 3.48 9.66
N THR A 10 11.80 3.98 10.72
CA THR A 10 11.50 3.20 11.92
C THR A 10 10.08 2.65 11.81
N PHE A 11 9.93 1.34 11.97
CA PHE A 11 8.66 0.63 11.94
C PHE A 11 8.38 0.03 13.30
N LYS A 12 7.14 0.13 13.75
CA LYS A 12 6.66 -0.58 14.94
C LYS A 12 6.14 -1.95 14.50
N LEU A 13 6.69 -3.02 15.06
CA LEU A 13 6.14 -4.36 14.82
C LEU A 13 4.76 -4.46 15.47
N THR A 14 3.77 -4.82 14.66
CA THR A 14 2.41 -5.13 15.11
C THR A 14 2.35 -6.49 15.80
N ASP A 15 3.27 -7.39 15.45
CA ASP A 15 3.45 -8.70 16.05
C ASP A 15 4.56 -8.68 17.10
N PRO A 16 4.28 -8.99 18.38
CA PRO A 16 5.33 -9.10 19.38
C PRO A 16 6.21 -10.36 19.23
N SER A 17 5.79 -11.37 18.44
CA SER A 17 6.50 -12.66 18.31
C SER A 17 6.53 -13.18 16.86
N PRO A 18 7.24 -12.49 15.94
CA PRO A 18 7.31 -12.88 14.53
C PRO A 18 8.05 -14.22 14.28
N GLU A 19 8.80 -14.71 15.27
CA GLU A 19 9.58 -15.95 15.20
C GLU A 19 8.75 -17.24 15.34
N HIS A 20 7.45 -17.12 15.57
CA HIS A 20 6.53 -18.27 15.73
C HIS A 20 5.56 -18.42 14.55
N CYS A 21 6.02 -18.18 13.32
CA CYS A 21 5.25 -18.54 12.14
C CYS A 21 5.05 -20.07 12.11
N PRO A 22 3.80 -20.58 12.13
CA PRO A 22 3.55 -22.01 12.04
C PRO A 22 4.07 -22.56 10.70
N PRO A 23 4.62 -23.78 10.65
CA PRO A 23 5.04 -24.40 9.41
C PRO A 23 3.83 -24.66 8.51
N GLY A 24 3.91 -24.28 7.23
CA GLY A 24 2.86 -24.51 6.25
C GLY A 24 2.44 -23.24 5.49
N GLU A 25 1.28 -23.31 4.84
CA GLU A 25 0.65 -22.16 4.20
C GLU A 25 0.00 -21.26 5.26
N PHE A 26 0.25 -19.96 5.17
CA PHE A 26 -0.29 -18.98 6.11
C PHE A 26 -0.78 -17.74 5.38
N ILE A 27 -1.91 -17.21 5.83
CA ILE A 27 -2.51 -15.98 5.32
C ILE A 27 -2.56 -14.97 6.46
N ARG A 28 -2.12 -13.74 6.18
CA ARG A 28 -2.13 -12.63 7.14
C ARG A 28 -2.87 -11.44 6.57
N GLU A 29 -3.93 -11.04 7.26
CA GLU A 29 -4.59 -9.76 7.00
C GLU A 29 -3.86 -8.64 7.73
N ILE A 30 -3.66 -7.51 7.03
CA ILE A 30 -3.01 -6.33 7.58
C ILE A 30 -3.92 -5.14 7.32
N PRO A 31 -4.47 -4.48 8.35
CA PRO A 31 -5.27 -3.28 8.16
C PRO A 31 -4.36 -2.15 7.68
N LEU A 32 -4.74 -1.52 6.56
CA LEU A 32 -4.05 -0.35 6.04
C LEU A 32 -4.75 0.92 6.52
N PRO A 33 -3.98 2.00 6.83
CA PRO A 33 -4.55 3.23 7.33
C PRO A 33 -5.35 4.00 6.27
N ASN A 34 -5.08 3.77 4.98
CA ASN A 34 -5.79 4.37 3.86
C ASN A 34 -6.11 3.29 2.82
N LEU A 35 -7.13 3.53 2.01
CA LEU A 35 -7.44 2.70 0.85
C LEU A 35 -6.29 2.78 -0.18
N ILE A 36 -6.02 1.65 -0.82
CA ILE A 36 -5.10 1.57 -1.96
C ILE A 36 -5.90 1.92 -3.22
N PRO A 37 -5.46 2.86 -4.08
CA PRO A 37 -6.06 3.08 -5.39
C PRO A 37 -6.11 1.79 -6.23
N GLU A 38 -7.15 1.61 -7.05
CA GLU A 38 -7.33 0.38 -7.85
C GLU A 38 -6.17 0.12 -8.83
N ASP A 39 -5.55 1.18 -9.34
CA ASP A 39 -4.44 1.16 -10.29
C ASP A 39 -3.05 1.25 -9.61
N ALA A 40 -3.00 1.23 -8.27
CA ALA A 40 -1.75 1.37 -7.55
C ALA A 40 -0.85 0.14 -7.71
N LYS A 41 0.40 0.39 -8.12
CA LYS A 41 1.42 -0.65 -8.20
C LYS A 41 1.95 -0.99 -6.80
N LEU A 42 1.65 -2.20 -6.33
CA LEU A 42 2.27 -2.78 -5.14
C LEU A 42 3.60 -3.46 -5.51
N GLU A 43 4.60 -3.29 -4.66
CA GLU A 43 5.91 -3.93 -4.84
C GLU A 43 6.22 -4.80 -3.62
N ALA A 44 6.76 -6.00 -3.85
CA ALA A 44 7.09 -6.94 -2.79
C ALA A 44 8.50 -7.48 -2.99
N TYR A 45 9.31 -7.40 -1.94
CA TYR A 45 10.70 -7.80 -1.92
C TYR A 45 10.96 -8.73 -0.76
N ARG A 46 11.81 -9.73 -0.96
CA ARG A 46 12.31 -10.57 0.11
C ARG A 46 13.70 -10.06 0.50
N ASP A 47 14.00 -10.05 1.80
CA ASP A 47 15.36 -9.79 2.25
C ASP A 47 16.33 -10.90 1.82
N GLU A 48 17.63 -10.63 1.94
CA GLU A 48 18.69 -11.54 1.49
C GLU A 48 18.65 -12.90 2.20
N THR A 49 18.21 -12.94 3.46
CA THR A 49 18.09 -14.16 4.26
C THR A 49 16.83 -14.96 3.94
N GLY A 50 15.91 -14.36 3.19
CA GLY A 50 14.68 -15.01 2.81
C GLY A 50 13.61 -15.02 3.90
N THR A 51 13.81 -14.32 5.01
CA THR A 51 13.00 -14.41 6.22
C THR A 51 11.98 -13.29 6.36
N VAL A 52 12.24 -12.15 5.72
CA VAL A 52 11.37 -10.97 5.76
C VAL A 52 10.81 -10.70 4.38
N LEU A 53 9.50 -10.43 4.33
CA LEU A 53 8.81 -9.91 3.16
C LEU A 53 8.51 -8.44 3.38
N GLU A 54 9.08 -7.59 2.54
CA GLU A 54 8.84 -6.14 2.52
C GLU A 54 7.82 -5.82 1.42
N ILE A 55 6.69 -5.23 1.81
CA ILE A 55 5.63 -4.81 0.88
C ILE A 55 5.58 -3.29 0.87
N ILE A 56 5.79 -2.69 -0.30
CA ILE A 56 5.69 -1.25 -0.53
C ILE A 56 4.29 -0.95 -1.05
N VAL A 57 3.55 -0.19 -0.26
CA VAL A 57 2.20 0.29 -0.60
C VAL A 57 2.29 1.79 -0.93
N PRO A 58 1.94 2.22 -2.15
CA PRO A 58 1.82 3.63 -2.49
C PRO A 58 0.79 4.28 -1.58
N ARG A 59 1.14 5.43 -1.00
CA ARG A 59 0.14 6.23 -0.28
C ARG A 59 -0.81 6.83 -1.30
N HIS A 60 -2.11 6.66 -1.09
CA HIS A 60 -3.13 7.45 -1.77
C HIS A 60 -2.79 8.94 -1.58
N ARG A 61 -2.40 9.62 -2.66
CA ARG A 61 -2.18 11.07 -2.63
C ARG A 61 -3.54 11.74 -2.55
N VAL A 62 -3.94 12.19 -1.37
CA VAL A 62 -5.07 13.14 -1.25
C VAL A 62 -4.51 14.53 -1.57
N GLY A 63 -4.37 14.81 -2.86
CA GLY A 63 -4.13 16.12 -3.45
C GLY A 63 -5.01 16.24 -4.69
N PRO A 64 -5.33 17.45 -5.18
CA PRO A 64 -6.34 17.59 -6.22
C PRO A 64 -5.82 16.92 -7.50
N GLU A 65 -6.29 15.71 -7.77
CA GLU A 65 -6.44 15.29 -9.15
C GLU A 65 -7.51 16.20 -9.75
N GLU A 66 -7.06 17.28 -10.42
CA GLU A 66 -7.90 18.00 -11.36
C GLU A 66 -8.17 17.10 -12.58
N HIS A 67 -8.98 16.07 -12.39
CA HIS A 67 -9.75 15.52 -13.50
C HIS A 67 -10.92 16.47 -13.77
N ILE A 68 -10.60 17.61 -14.39
CA ILE A 68 -11.59 18.33 -15.19
C ILE A 68 -11.82 17.44 -16.40
N SER A 69 -12.81 16.55 -16.29
CA SER A 69 -13.55 16.08 -17.46
C SER A 69 -14.10 17.32 -18.14
N SER A 70 -13.36 17.83 -19.13
CA SER A 70 -13.86 18.84 -20.06
C SER A 70 -14.92 18.18 -20.93
N CYS A 71 -16.11 17.97 -20.36
CA CYS A 71 -17.30 17.91 -21.17
C CYS A 71 -17.59 19.35 -21.59
N MET A 72 -17.06 19.75 -22.74
CA MET A 72 -17.57 20.94 -23.43
C MET A 72 -19.06 20.70 -23.65
N PRO A 73 -19.97 21.56 -23.17
CA PRO A 73 -21.35 21.49 -23.64
C PRO A 73 -21.32 21.84 -25.12
N SER A 74 -21.55 20.86 -25.99
CA SER A 74 -21.78 21.09 -27.42
C SER A 74 -22.92 22.12 -27.56
N PRO A 75 -22.71 23.30 -28.16
CA PRO A 75 -23.74 24.33 -28.29
C PRO A 75 -24.67 24.09 -29.49
N LEU A 76 -24.98 22.84 -29.81
CA LEU A 76 -25.87 22.46 -30.91
C LEU A 76 -26.98 21.55 -30.40
N SER A 77 -27.94 22.15 -29.71
CA SER A 77 -29.34 21.72 -29.69
C SER A 77 -30.20 22.97 -29.50
N LEU A 78 -30.00 23.94 -30.39
CA LEU A 78 -31.03 24.88 -30.81
C LEU A 78 -31.53 24.33 -32.14
N GLU A 79 -32.45 23.37 -32.07
CA GLU A 79 -33.59 23.20 -32.98
C GLU A 79 -34.61 22.23 -32.36
#